data_AF-A0A6A6DS70-F1
#
_entry.id   AF-A0A6A6DS70-F1
#
_cell.length_a   1.000
_cell.length_b   1.000
_cell.length_c   1.000
_cell.angle_alpha   90.00
_cell.angle_beta   90.00
_cell.angle_gamma   90.00
#
_symmetry.space_group_name_H-M   'P 1'
#
loop_
_entity.id
_entity.type
_entity.pdbx_description
1 polymer ?
#
loop_
_entity_poly.entity_id
_entity_poly.type
_entity_poly.pdbx_seq_one_letter_code
_entity_poly.pdbx_strand_id
1 'polypeptide(L)'
;MAKKRALPQSGSPSSKKQETNYEAIRTTKTSSAGLDRLTGIITQYGILECLACNLTAKDLFSLALTSRTAHQAILTNEESRLNLTKRSKCDSTGIRIRSKHHRKSSWFHKYPCTEYATCGSEDKLRDVESHPCASCGVNTCDECRIHCVYQSIHLPRDAPDELPYYSGFVLLNPPEMGILSPQQFGEDEEWEEPINGVAKPYHDQGYLDTALEDDEYADVESIEGIITLNLGRDDIEGNHSSGWHVPSAVVRAFWDITEQRKRLLCPTCFEKHADEDNWHMHDDDGMCQCTLKSRFLDRWICLKCFLEEEKSDQEFPHGVKKCQDVSNCSCGDVFTTYRCPRVLCLWCKGEVRQ
;
A
#
# COMPACT_ATOMS: atom_id res chain seq x y z
N MET A 1 48.77 -9.61 38.00
CA MET A 1 48.37 -10.90 37.43
C MET A 1 46.89 -10.83 37.03
N ALA A 2 46.61 -10.54 35.76
CA ALA A 2 45.25 -10.39 35.24
C ALA A 2 45.01 -11.43 34.13
N LYS A 3 44.04 -12.31 34.34
CA LYS A 3 43.64 -13.37 33.41
C LYS A 3 42.91 -12.76 32.21
N LYS A 4 43.52 -12.81 31.03
CA LYS A 4 42.85 -12.59 29.74
C LYS A 4 41.82 -13.71 29.51
N ARG A 5 40.53 -13.36 29.49
CA ARG A 5 39.45 -14.22 29.00
C ARG A 5 39.38 -14.08 27.48
N ALA A 6 39.65 -15.16 26.76
CA ALA A 6 39.43 -15.25 25.33
C ALA A 6 37.92 -15.38 25.04
N LEU A 7 37.43 -14.61 24.08
CA LEU A 7 36.08 -14.70 23.53
C LEU A 7 35.96 -15.95 22.63
N PRO A 8 34.83 -16.66 22.64
CA PRO A 8 34.60 -17.79 21.75
C PRO A 8 34.33 -17.31 20.32
N GLN A 9 35.00 -17.92 19.35
CA GLN A 9 34.74 -17.74 17.93
C GLN A 9 33.34 -18.28 17.60
N SER A 10 32.46 -17.41 17.12
CA SER A 10 31.15 -17.77 16.60
C SER A 10 31.31 -18.46 15.24
N GLY A 11 31.27 -19.79 15.27
CA GLY A 11 31.12 -20.61 14.07
C GLY A 11 29.76 -20.38 13.44
N SER A 12 29.75 -19.87 12.21
CA SER A 12 28.57 -19.73 11.36
C SER A 12 27.97 -21.11 11.05
N PRO A 13 26.65 -21.32 11.24
CA PRO A 13 26.01 -22.54 10.79
C PRO A 13 25.96 -22.51 9.25
N SER A 14 26.76 -23.38 8.64
CA SER A 14 26.67 -23.74 7.24
C SER A 14 25.24 -24.18 6.91
N SER A 15 24.49 -23.29 6.26
CA SER A 15 23.22 -23.56 5.60
C SER A 15 23.40 -24.70 4.59
N LYS A 16 23.04 -25.92 5.01
CA LYS A 16 22.86 -27.04 4.10
C LYS A 16 21.61 -26.75 3.27
N LYS A 17 21.81 -26.35 2.02
CA LYS A 17 20.77 -26.33 0.98
C LYS A 17 20.08 -27.69 0.98
N GLN A 18 18.82 -27.73 1.41
CA GLN A 18 17.92 -28.83 1.08
C GLN A 18 17.53 -28.67 -0.39
N GLU A 19 18.35 -29.22 -1.28
CA GLU A 19 17.94 -29.54 -2.64
C GLU A 19 16.88 -30.63 -2.54
N THR A 20 15.61 -30.23 -2.67
CA THR A 20 14.50 -31.15 -2.79
C THR A 20 14.60 -31.88 -4.13
N ASN A 21 14.77 -33.19 -4.02
CA ASN A 21 14.79 -34.19 -5.08
C ASN A 21 13.54 -34.09 -5.98
N TYR A 22 13.60 -33.29 -7.05
CA TYR A 22 12.58 -33.25 -8.12
C TYR A 22 13.00 -34.00 -9.39
N GLU A 23 14.19 -34.60 -9.42
CA GLU A 23 14.71 -35.36 -10.57
C GLU A 23 14.47 -36.86 -10.43
N ALA A 24 13.23 -37.30 -10.57
CA ALA A 24 12.92 -38.69 -10.90
C ALA A 24 11.57 -38.84 -11.60
N ILE A 25 11.24 -37.96 -12.56
CA ILE A 25 10.14 -38.23 -13.50
C ILE A 25 10.72 -39.06 -14.65
N ARG A 26 10.67 -40.39 -14.45
CA ARG A 26 10.89 -41.43 -15.46
C ARG A 26 10.24 -41.07 -16.79
N THR A 27 11.04 -41.06 -17.84
CA THR A 27 10.64 -41.09 -19.25
C THR A 27 10.00 -42.43 -19.59
N THR A 28 8.74 -42.63 -19.22
CA THR A 28 7.88 -43.65 -19.84
C THR A 28 7.47 -43.17 -21.22
N LYS A 29 7.83 -43.91 -22.27
CA LYS A 29 7.30 -43.75 -23.64
C LYS A 29 5.77 -43.80 -23.59
N THR A 30 5.13 -42.63 -23.59
CA THR A 30 3.69 -42.48 -23.73
C THR A 30 3.33 -42.67 -25.19
N SER A 31 2.64 -43.77 -25.49
CA SER A 31 1.77 -43.87 -26.67
C SER A 31 0.93 -42.59 -26.75
N SER A 32 0.85 -41.98 -27.92
CA SER A 32 0.14 -40.72 -28.21
C SER A 32 -1.39 -40.87 -28.08
N ALA A 33 -1.87 -41.20 -26.87
CA ALA A 33 -3.25 -40.98 -26.50
C ALA A 33 -3.48 -39.47 -26.62
N GLY A 34 -4.31 -39.07 -27.59
CA GLY A 34 -4.57 -37.67 -27.88
C GLY A 34 -4.92 -36.91 -26.61
N LEU A 35 -4.46 -35.66 -26.54
CA LEU A 35 -4.88 -34.73 -25.49
C LEU A 35 -6.41 -34.76 -25.40
N ASP A 36 -6.92 -34.88 -24.18
CA ASP A 36 -8.33 -34.69 -23.93
C ASP A 36 -8.78 -33.35 -24.55
N ARG A 37 -9.95 -33.37 -25.20
CA ARG A 37 -10.41 -32.27 -26.07
C ARG A 37 -10.52 -30.96 -25.28
N LEU A 38 -10.96 -31.00 -24.03
CA LEU A 38 -11.04 -29.81 -23.18
C LEU A 38 -9.65 -29.27 -22.87
N THR A 39 -8.72 -30.16 -22.54
CA THR A 39 -7.33 -29.78 -22.26
C THR A 39 -6.68 -29.10 -23.47
N GLY A 40 -6.90 -29.63 -24.67
CA GLY A 40 -6.41 -29.01 -25.92
C GLY A 40 -7.10 -27.70 -26.30
N ILE A 41 -8.27 -27.41 -25.75
CA ILE A 41 -8.98 -26.12 -25.92
C ILE A 41 -8.41 -25.07 -24.96
N ILE A 42 -8.21 -25.42 -23.69
CA ILE A 42 -7.69 -24.49 -22.65
C ILE A 42 -6.26 -24.03 -22.96
N THR A 43 -5.48 -24.83 -23.68
CA THR A 43 -4.13 -24.43 -24.11
C THR A 43 -4.13 -23.41 -25.25
N GLN A 44 -5.26 -23.16 -25.91
CA GLN A 44 -5.35 -22.13 -26.94
C GLN A 44 -5.34 -20.76 -26.26
N TYR A 45 -4.28 -20.00 -26.49
CA TYR A 45 -4.02 -18.75 -25.78
C TYR A 45 -5.22 -17.78 -25.81
N GLY A 46 -5.89 -17.60 -26.97
CA GLY A 46 -7.06 -16.73 -27.05
C GLY A 46 -8.24 -17.18 -26.18
N ILE A 47 -8.43 -18.49 -26.00
CA ILE A 47 -9.45 -19.03 -25.09
C ILE A 47 -9.01 -18.85 -23.64
N LEU A 48 -7.73 -19.08 -23.37
CA LEU A 48 -7.15 -18.91 -22.03
C LEU A 48 -7.23 -17.46 -21.55
N GLU A 49 -7.02 -16.49 -22.43
CA GLU A 49 -7.21 -15.07 -22.13
C GLU A 49 -8.67 -14.74 -21.81
N CYS A 50 -9.64 -15.28 -22.56
CA CYS A 50 -11.07 -15.12 -22.26
C CYS A 50 -11.45 -15.75 -20.92
N LEU A 51 -10.88 -16.91 -20.58
CA LEU A 51 -11.04 -17.54 -19.28
C LEU A 51 -10.43 -16.67 -18.18
N ALA A 52 -9.23 -16.14 -18.38
CA ALA A 52 -8.57 -15.26 -17.42
C ALA A 52 -9.43 -14.04 -17.09
N CYS A 53 -10.03 -13.37 -18.08
CA CYS A 53 -10.95 -12.25 -17.85
C CYS A 53 -12.17 -12.58 -16.96
N ASN A 54 -12.47 -13.86 -16.75
CA ASN A 54 -13.62 -14.32 -15.96
C ASN A 54 -13.24 -15.00 -14.64
N LEU A 55 -11.95 -15.21 -14.39
CA LEU A 55 -11.42 -15.94 -13.26
C LEU A 55 -10.54 -15.02 -12.42
N THR A 56 -10.47 -15.25 -11.11
CA THR A 56 -9.47 -14.59 -10.27
C THR A 56 -8.09 -15.21 -10.51
N ALA A 57 -7.00 -14.54 -10.10
CA ALA A 57 -5.66 -15.12 -10.15
C ALA A 57 -5.56 -16.44 -9.37
N LYS A 58 -6.33 -16.59 -8.27
CA LYS A 58 -6.42 -17.83 -7.49
C LYS A 58 -7.14 -18.94 -8.24
N ASP A 59 -8.19 -18.61 -8.97
CA ASP A 59 -8.92 -19.59 -9.79
C ASP A 59 -8.09 -20.03 -10.99
N LEU A 60 -7.34 -19.11 -11.61
CA LEU A 60 -6.36 -19.43 -12.67
C LEU A 60 -5.27 -20.37 -12.17
N PHE A 61 -4.74 -20.10 -10.97
CA PHE A 61 -3.78 -21.01 -10.34
C PHE A 61 -4.41 -22.38 -10.08
N SER A 62 -5.63 -22.42 -9.54
CA SER A 62 -6.37 -23.67 -9.31
C SER A 62 -6.60 -24.44 -10.62
N LEU A 63 -6.94 -23.74 -11.71
CA LEU A 63 -7.07 -24.32 -13.05
C LEU A 63 -5.74 -24.92 -13.52
N ALA A 64 -4.63 -24.22 -13.32
CA ALA A 64 -3.31 -24.71 -13.67
C ALA A 64 -2.95 -26.00 -12.92
N LEU A 65 -3.43 -26.18 -11.68
CA LEU A 65 -3.20 -27.38 -10.89
C LEU A 65 -4.02 -28.60 -11.33
N THR A 66 -5.02 -28.44 -12.19
CA THR A 66 -5.89 -29.55 -12.62
C THR A 66 -5.22 -30.54 -13.57
N SER A 67 -4.20 -30.11 -14.33
CA SER A 67 -3.46 -30.99 -15.25
C SER A 67 -2.07 -30.44 -15.56
N ARG A 68 -1.13 -31.33 -15.93
CA ARG A 68 0.22 -30.93 -16.36
C ARG A 68 0.18 -30.00 -17.58
N THR A 69 -0.76 -30.22 -18.49
CA THR A 69 -0.90 -29.41 -19.70
C THR A 69 -1.42 -28.01 -19.37
N ALA A 70 -2.42 -27.88 -18.50
CA ALA A 70 -2.90 -26.56 -18.03
C ALA A 70 -1.79 -25.83 -17.25
N HIS A 71 -1.06 -26.53 -16.39
CA HIS A 71 0.12 -25.98 -15.71
C HIS A 71 1.15 -25.43 -16.72
N GLN A 72 1.42 -26.19 -17.78
CA GLN A 72 2.36 -25.77 -18.82
C GLN A 72 1.88 -24.52 -19.56
N ALA A 73 0.60 -24.45 -19.91
CA ALA A 73 0.04 -23.30 -20.60
C ALA A 73 -0.06 -22.04 -19.72
N ILE A 74 -0.34 -22.19 -18.42
CA ILE A 74 -0.63 -21.05 -17.53
C ILE A 74 0.61 -20.57 -16.77
N LEU A 75 1.46 -21.47 -16.27
CA LEU A 75 2.50 -21.14 -15.27
C LEU A 75 3.93 -21.30 -15.76
N THR A 76 4.19 -21.97 -16.89
CA THR A 76 5.57 -22.27 -17.31
C THR A 76 6.27 -21.08 -17.97
N ASN A 77 5.53 -20.23 -18.68
CA ASN A 77 6.06 -18.99 -19.24
C ASN A 77 5.69 -17.83 -18.31
N GLU A 78 6.70 -17.13 -17.79
CA GLU A 78 6.53 -15.97 -16.93
C GLU A 78 5.76 -14.84 -17.61
N GLU A 79 6.04 -14.55 -18.88
CA GLU A 79 5.35 -13.52 -19.65
C GLU A 79 3.87 -13.85 -19.83
N SER A 80 3.57 -15.10 -20.21
CA SER A 80 2.17 -15.56 -20.33
C SER A 80 1.46 -15.51 -18.98
N ARG A 81 2.11 -15.96 -17.91
CA ARG A 81 1.56 -15.90 -16.54
C ARG A 81 1.23 -14.46 -16.14
N LEU A 82 2.14 -13.52 -16.38
CA LEU A 82 1.92 -12.10 -16.10
C LEU A 82 0.77 -11.55 -16.96
N ASN A 83 0.74 -11.84 -18.26
CA ASN A 83 -0.32 -11.37 -19.15
C ASN A 83 -1.71 -11.90 -18.73
N LEU A 84 -1.82 -13.18 -18.36
CA LEU A 84 -3.06 -13.77 -17.88
C LEU A 84 -3.48 -13.18 -16.51
N THR A 85 -2.53 -13.00 -15.60
CA THR A 85 -2.79 -12.46 -14.27
C THR A 85 -3.23 -11.00 -14.32
N LYS A 86 -2.65 -10.20 -15.23
CA LYS A 86 -3.06 -8.82 -15.51
C LYS A 86 -4.50 -8.71 -16.04
N ARG A 87 -5.00 -9.77 -16.68
CA ARG A 87 -6.36 -9.82 -17.21
C ARG A 87 -7.35 -10.49 -16.26
N SER A 88 -6.88 -11.08 -15.16
CA SER A 88 -7.75 -11.75 -14.19
C SER A 88 -8.72 -10.79 -13.50
N LYS A 89 -9.81 -11.31 -12.93
CA LYS A 89 -10.68 -10.51 -12.07
C LYS A 89 -10.01 -10.21 -10.73
N CYS A 90 -10.35 -9.05 -10.16
CA CYS A 90 -10.00 -8.73 -8.79
C CYS A 90 -10.64 -9.77 -7.84
N ASP A 91 -9.89 -10.24 -6.85
CA ASP A 91 -10.30 -11.34 -5.96
C ASP A 91 -10.89 -10.87 -4.62
N SER A 92 -11.33 -9.61 -4.59
CA SER A 92 -11.93 -8.94 -3.41
C SER A 92 -11.04 -8.93 -2.17
N THR A 93 -9.73 -9.22 -2.29
CA THR A 93 -8.82 -9.28 -1.14
C THR A 93 -8.69 -7.93 -0.44
N GLY A 94 -8.74 -6.82 -1.16
CA GLY A 94 -8.67 -5.49 -0.58
C GLY A 94 -9.81 -5.22 0.40
N ILE A 95 -11.06 -5.45 -0.02
CA ILE A 95 -12.25 -5.32 0.86
C ILE A 95 -12.13 -6.18 2.12
N ARG A 96 -11.68 -7.44 1.99
CA ARG A 96 -11.47 -8.32 3.16
C ARG A 96 -10.36 -7.85 4.09
N ILE A 97 -9.35 -7.13 3.58
CA ILE A 97 -8.30 -6.54 4.40
C ILE A 97 -8.87 -5.35 5.17
N ARG A 98 -9.59 -4.45 4.48
CA ARG A 98 -10.25 -3.28 5.07
C ARG A 98 -11.20 -3.68 6.19
N SER A 99 -12.09 -4.64 5.96
CA SER A 99 -13.05 -5.10 6.99
C SER A 99 -12.40 -5.68 8.25
N LYS A 100 -11.11 -6.05 8.20
CA LYS A 100 -10.34 -6.49 9.38
C LYS A 100 -9.59 -5.37 10.08
N HIS A 101 -9.24 -4.30 9.37
CA HIS A 101 -8.40 -3.22 9.90
C HIS A 101 -9.24 -2.02 10.32
N HIS A 102 -10.24 -1.69 9.52
CA HIS A 102 -11.10 -0.53 9.70
C HIS A 102 -12.17 -0.83 10.75
N ARG A 103 -12.32 0.10 11.70
CA ARG A 103 -13.32 0.03 12.77
C ARG A 103 -14.31 1.16 12.57
N LYS A 104 -15.54 0.80 12.19
CA LYS A 104 -16.65 1.73 12.12
C LYS A 104 -16.96 2.29 13.50
N SER A 105 -17.23 3.58 13.54
CA SER A 105 -17.57 4.33 14.74
C SER A 105 -18.94 3.96 15.29
N SER A 106 -19.22 4.37 16.52
CA SER A 106 -20.57 4.27 17.09
C SER A 106 -21.61 5.07 16.30
N TRP A 107 -21.19 6.10 15.55
CA TRP A 107 -22.05 6.93 14.71
C TRP A 107 -22.61 6.13 13.52
N PHE A 108 -21.78 5.32 12.86
CA PHE A 108 -22.22 4.43 11.77
C PHE A 108 -23.42 3.55 12.18
N HIS A 109 -23.46 3.11 13.44
CA HIS A 109 -24.53 2.25 13.95
C HIS A 109 -25.74 3.01 14.50
N LYS A 110 -25.59 4.29 14.84
CA LYS A 110 -26.66 5.15 15.40
C LYS A 110 -27.48 5.84 14.31
N TYR A 111 -26.87 6.12 13.17
CA TYR A 111 -27.45 6.87 12.06
C TYR A 111 -27.69 5.97 10.84
N PRO A 112 -28.54 6.37 9.87
CA PRO A 112 -28.83 5.58 8.67
C PRO A 112 -27.67 5.63 7.65
N CYS A 113 -26.44 5.35 8.11
CA CYS A 113 -25.26 5.34 7.26
C CYS A 113 -25.27 4.16 6.28
N THR A 114 -24.83 4.41 5.06
CA THR A 114 -24.62 3.38 4.03
C THR A 114 -23.13 3.22 3.76
N GLU A 115 -22.66 1.98 3.69
CA GLU A 115 -21.29 1.65 3.30
C GLU A 115 -21.24 1.19 1.83
N TYR A 116 -20.32 1.76 1.05
CA TYR A 116 -20.13 1.44 -0.38
C TYR A 116 -18.88 0.61 -0.68
N ALA A 117 -18.25 0.04 0.35
CA ALA A 117 -17.05 -0.79 0.23
C ALA A 117 -17.35 -2.16 -0.41
N THR A 118 -17.40 -2.21 -1.74
CA THR A 118 -17.65 -3.43 -2.52
C THR A 118 -16.62 -3.58 -3.62
N CYS A 119 -16.17 -4.80 -3.90
CA CYS A 119 -15.21 -5.06 -4.96
C CYS A 119 -15.86 -4.78 -6.33
N GLY A 120 -15.15 -4.03 -7.19
CA GLY A 120 -15.60 -3.73 -8.55
C GLY A 120 -15.85 -4.95 -9.44
N SER A 121 -15.26 -6.11 -9.13
CA SER A 121 -15.55 -7.36 -9.87
C SER A 121 -16.88 -8.02 -9.46
N GLU A 122 -17.46 -7.62 -8.34
CA GLU A 122 -18.74 -8.13 -7.82
C GLU A 122 -19.91 -7.19 -8.14
N ASP A 123 -19.63 -5.89 -8.24
CA ASP A 123 -20.62 -4.86 -8.57
C ASP A 123 -20.79 -4.72 -10.09
N LYS A 124 -21.93 -5.19 -10.61
CA LYS A 124 -22.25 -5.09 -12.05
C LYS A 124 -22.83 -3.73 -12.44
N LEU A 125 -23.20 -2.91 -11.46
CA LEU A 125 -23.85 -1.62 -11.69
C LEU A 125 -22.83 -0.50 -11.79
N ARG A 126 -21.68 -0.63 -11.12
CA ARG A 126 -20.60 0.35 -11.14
C ARG A 126 -19.47 -0.06 -12.07
N ASP A 127 -19.05 0.86 -12.93
CA ASP A 127 -17.84 0.71 -13.74
C ASP A 127 -16.60 1.09 -12.90
N VAL A 128 -16.06 0.11 -12.17
CA VAL A 128 -14.89 0.31 -11.31
C VAL A 128 -13.62 0.00 -12.09
N GLU A 129 -12.74 0.98 -12.17
CA GLU A 129 -11.45 0.86 -12.83
C GLU A 129 -10.61 -0.25 -12.19
N SER A 130 -9.87 -0.99 -13.02
CA SER A 130 -8.99 -2.07 -12.56
C SER A 130 -7.69 -2.05 -13.32
N HIS A 131 -6.58 -2.12 -12.59
CA HIS A 131 -5.24 -2.24 -13.16
C HIS A 131 -4.42 -3.32 -12.46
N PRO A 132 -3.39 -3.85 -13.13
CA PRO A 132 -2.38 -4.69 -12.51
C PRO A 132 -1.67 -3.97 -11.36
N CYS A 133 -1.55 -4.61 -10.21
CA CYS A 133 -0.72 -4.13 -9.11
C CYS A 133 0.73 -3.94 -9.56
N ALA A 134 1.35 -2.78 -9.34
CA ALA A 134 2.73 -2.56 -9.78
C ALA A 134 3.76 -3.49 -9.11
N SER A 135 3.44 -4.04 -7.92
CA SER A 135 4.32 -4.96 -7.20
C SER A 135 4.14 -6.42 -7.64
N CYS A 136 2.91 -6.95 -7.61
CA CYS A 136 2.67 -8.39 -7.88
C CYS A 136 2.04 -8.70 -9.24
N GLY A 137 1.64 -7.69 -10.02
CA GLY A 137 1.00 -7.85 -11.33
C GLY A 137 -0.45 -8.36 -11.31
N VAL A 138 -1.00 -8.65 -10.13
CA VAL A 138 -2.41 -9.09 -9.97
C VAL A 138 -3.34 -7.92 -10.26
N ASN A 139 -4.30 -8.14 -11.17
CA ASN A 139 -5.33 -7.16 -11.48
C ASN A 139 -6.15 -6.84 -10.22
N THR A 140 -6.25 -5.56 -9.90
CA THR A 140 -6.84 -5.04 -8.67
C THR A 140 -7.76 -3.89 -9.04
N CYS A 141 -9.02 -3.96 -8.63
CA CYS A 141 -9.96 -2.85 -8.83
C CYS A 141 -9.67 -1.69 -7.87
N ASP A 142 -10.17 -0.49 -8.19
CA ASP A 142 -9.95 0.73 -7.41
C ASP A 142 -10.31 0.53 -5.92
N GLU A 143 -11.47 -0.06 -5.66
CA GLU A 143 -11.96 -0.40 -4.32
C GLU A 143 -11.06 -1.37 -3.53
N CYS A 144 -10.16 -2.11 -4.21
CA CYS A 144 -9.24 -3.07 -3.61
C CYS A 144 -7.77 -2.66 -3.57
N ARG A 145 -7.40 -1.52 -4.19
CA ARG A 145 -6.06 -0.94 -4.03
C ARG A 145 -5.96 -0.11 -2.75
N ILE A 146 -4.75 0.25 -2.39
CA ILE A 146 -4.50 1.23 -1.33
C ILE A 146 -4.97 2.62 -1.80
N HIS A 147 -5.57 3.35 -0.87
CA HIS A 147 -5.91 4.77 -1.00
C HIS A 147 -5.30 5.48 0.20
N CYS A 148 -4.91 6.74 0.03
CA CYS A 148 -4.51 7.60 1.13
C CYS A 148 -5.70 7.86 2.04
N VAL A 149 -6.87 8.18 1.47
CA VAL A 149 -8.14 8.29 2.17
C VAL A 149 -9.18 7.44 1.44
N TYR A 150 -9.62 6.37 2.11
CA TYR A 150 -10.67 5.51 1.62
C TYR A 150 -12.03 5.95 2.17
N GLN A 151 -12.69 6.83 1.44
CA GLN A 151 -14.07 7.23 1.70
C GLN A 151 -15.03 6.10 1.32
N SER A 152 -15.73 5.52 2.28
CA SER A 152 -16.64 4.41 2.00
C SER A 152 -17.97 4.48 2.74
N ILE A 153 -18.19 5.49 3.56
CA ILE A 153 -19.39 5.64 4.37
C ILE A 153 -20.05 6.98 4.01
N HIS A 154 -21.37 6.93 3.90
CA HIS A 154 -22.22 8.07 3.56
C HIS A 154 -23.41 8.13 4.50
N LEU A 155 -23.71 9.32 4.99
CA LEU A 155 -24.93 9.64 5.68
C LEU A 155 -25.72 10.62 4.80
N PRO A 156 -26.90 10.23 4.29
CA PRO A 156 -27.74 11.13 3.49
C PRO A 156 -28.15 12.37 4.29
N ARG A 157 -28.59 13.41 3.56
CA ARG A 157 -29.10 14.66 4.13
C ARG A 157 -30.38 14.39 4.94
N ASP A 158 -30.50 14.97 6.13
CA ASP A 158 -31.75 14.89 6.91
C ASP A 158 -32.77 15.93 6.43
N ALA A 159 -32.30 17.09 5.95
CA ALA A 159 -33.12 18.16 5.36
C ALA A 159 -32.59 18.65 3.99
N PRO A 160 -33.45 19.27 3.14
CA PRO A 160 -33.04 19.73 1.80
C PRO A 160 -31.95 20.81 1.77
N ASP A 161 -31.83 21.60 2.84
CA ASP A 161 -30.84 22.65 3.03
C ASP A 161 -29.54 22.16 3.69
N GLU A 162 -29.50 20.89 4.10
CA GLU A 162 -28.31 20.26 4.64
C GLU A 162 -27.48 19.59 3.55
N LEU A 163 -26.19 19.41 3.84
CA LEU A 163 -25.25 18.66 3.01
C LEU A 163 -25.09 17.24 3.59
N PRO A 164 -24.84 16.23 2.73
CA PRO A 164 -24.61 14.88 3.20
C PRO A 164 -23.27 14.82 3.93
N TYR A 165 -23.13 13.86 4.85
CA TYR A 165 -21.87 13.62 5.53
C TYR A 165 -21.17 12.40 4.94
N TYR A 166 -19.85 12.50 4.83
CA TYR A 166 -19.00 11.42 4.37
C TYR A 166 -18.02 11.05 5.46
N SER A 167 -17.65 9.77 5.48
CA SER A 167 -16.61 9.30 6.37
C SER A 167 -15.87 8.12 5.74
N GLY A 168 -14.71 7.83 6.32
CA GLY A 168 -13.81 6.83 5.76
C GLY A 168 -12.61 6.58 6.65
N PHE A 169 -11.52 6.14 6.03
CA PHE A 169 -10.34 5.70 6.75
C PHE A 169 -9.08 6.18 6.05
N VAL A 170 -8.09 6.64 6.82
CA VAL A 170 -6.77 6.96 6.30
C VAL A 170 -5.95 5.69 6.17
N LEU A 171 -5.55 5.33 4.95
CA LEU A 171 -4.78 4.12 4.63
C LEU A 171 -5.44 2.86 5.26
N LEU A 172 -4.72 2.14 6.12
CA LEU A 172 -5.25 1.03 6.94
C LEU A 172 -5.34 1.39 8.44
N ASN A 173 -5.34 2.68 8.79
CA ASN A 173 -5.52 3.11 10.18
C ASN A 173 -6.96 2.76 10.64
N PRO A 174 -7.14 2.14 11.83
CA PRO A 174 -8.46 1.68 12.27
C PRO A 174 -9.57 2.74 12.45
N PRO A 175 -9.33 3.91 13.05
CA PRO A 175 -10.39 4.88 13.36
C PRO A 175 -11.07 5.43 12.10
N GLU A 176 -12.39 5.55 12.17
CA GLU A 176 -13.20 6.23 11.15
C GLU A 176 -13.02 7.75 11.28
N MET A 177 -12.71 8.39 10.16
CA MET A 177 -12.46 9.83 10.04
C MET A 177 -13.65 10.51 9.37
N GLY A 178 -14.01 11.71 9.84
CA GLY A 178 -14.94 12.58 9.12
C GLY A 178 -14.30 13.07 7.82
N ILE A 179 -15.09 13.14 6.75
CA ILE A 179 -14.68 13.69 5.46
C ILE A 179 -15.71 14.72 5.04
N LEU A 180 -15.26 15.95 4.86
CA LEU A 180 -16.09 17.07 4.46
C LEU A 180 -15.97 17.30 2.95
N SER A 181 -17.11 17.54 2.30
CA SER A 181 -17.13 17.89 0.88
C SER A 181 -16.71 19.34 0.67
N PRO A 182 -16.19 19.71 -0.51
CA PRO A 182 -15.87 21.10 -0.85
C PRO A 182 -17.04 22.08 -0.65
N GLN A 183 -18.28 21.62 -0.86
CA GLN A 183 -19.49 22.43 -0.65
C GLN A 183 -19.64 22.95 0.78
N GLN A 184 -19.13 22.22 1.77
CA GLN A 184 -19.16 22.66 3.18
C GLN A 184 -18.25 23.88 3.42
N PHE A 185 -17.34 24.18 2.48
CA PHE A 185 -16.48 25.36 2.47
C PHE A 185 -16.93 26.43 1.47
N GLY A 186 -18.13 26.27 0.88
CA GLY A 186 -18.68 27.21 -0.08
C GLY A 186 -18.07 27.09 -1.49
N GLU A 187 -17.44 25.96 -1.81
CA GLU A 187 -16.99 25.68 -3.17
C GLU A 187 -18.13 25.12 -4.04
N ASP A 188 -18.12 25.46 -5.32
CA ASP A 188 -19.17 25.10 -6.29
C ASP A 188 -19.09 23.63 -6.78
N GLU A 189 -18.15 22.82 -6.26
CA GLU A 189 -17.96 21.44 -6.69
C GLU A 189 -19.02 20.50 -6.06
N GLU A 190 -19.95 20.00 -6.88
CA GLU A 190 -21.01 19.11 -6.42
C GLU A 190 -20.50 17.68 -6.20
N TRP A 191 -20.57 17.21 -4.95
CA TRP A 191 -20.42 15.80 -4.63
C TRP A 191 -21.77 15.10 -4.77
N GLU A 192 -21.92 14.36 -5.87
CA GLU A 192 -23.10 13.55 -6.15
C GLU A 192 -23.19 12.35 -5.20
N GLU A 193 -24.40 11.91 -4.90
CA GLU A 193 -24.60 10.71 -4.09
C GLU A 193 -24.13 9.45 -4.85
N PRO A 194 -23.35 8.54 -4.22
CA PRO A 194 -22.96 7.27 -4.83
C PRO A 194 -24.14 6.34 -5.21
N ILE A 195 -25.36 6.66 -4.75
CA ILE A 195 -26.57 5.82 -4.82
C ILE A 195 -27.04 5.56 -6.26
N ASN A 196 -26.78 6.48 -7.19
CA ASN A 196 -27.26 6.33 -8.57
C ASN A 196 -26.41 5.36 -9.41
N GLY A 197 -25.38 4.74 -8.84
CA GLY A 197 -24.47 3.83 -9.55
C GLY A 197 -23.59 4.51 -10.62
N VAL A 198 -23.81 5.79 -10.87
CA VAL A 198 -23.03 6.62 -11.80
C VAL A 198 -21.81 7.22 -11.08
N ALA A 199 -22.01 7.72 -9.85
CA ALA A 199 -20.95 8.37 -9.09
C ALA A 199 -20.07 7.32 -8.37
N LYS A 200 -18.76 7.44 -8.55
CA LYS A 200 -17.75 6.65 -7.83
C LYS A 200 -17.54 7.27 -6.44
N PRO A 201 -17.15 6.47 -5.42
CA PRO A 201 -16.70 7.05 -4.16
C PRO A 201 -15.58 8.07 -4.39
N TYR A 202 -15.62 9.18 -3.67
CA TYR A 202 -14.64 10.27 -3.75
C TYR A 202 -13.38 9.95 -2.94
N HIS A 203 -12.78 8.78 -3.18
CA HIS A 203 -11.52 8.42 -2.53
C HIS A 203 -10.46 9.50 -2.80
N ASP A 204 -9.62 9.75 -1.80
CA ASP A 204 -8.50 10.69 -1.87
C ASP A 204 -8.90 12.15 -2.21
N GLN A 205 -10.14 12.55 -1.93
CA GLN A 205 -10.67 13.90 -2.19
C GLN A 205 -11.38 14.49 -0.97
N GLY A 206 -11.57 15.81 -0.97
CA GLY A 206 -12.27 16.55 0.08
C GLY A 206 -11.34 17.04 1.21
N TYR A 207 -11.94 17.23 2.37
CA TYR A 207 -11.26 17.73 3.57
C TYR A 207 -11.39 16.70 4.69
N LEU A 208 -10.26 16.35 5.29
CA LEU A 208 -10.21 15.38 6.38
C LEU A 208 -10.43 16.10 7.71
N ASP A 209 -11.38 15.60 8.48
CA ASP A 209 -11.63 16.01 9.85
C ASP A 209 -11.05 14.97 10.83
N THR A 210 -11.13 15.26 12.13
CA THR A 210 -10.77 14.38 13.23
C THR A 210 -11.51 13.05 13.17
N ALA A 211 -10.96 12.05 13.87
CA ALA A 211 -11.64 10.76 14.01
C ALA A 211 -12.96 10.95 14.77
N LEU A 212 -14.04 10.31 14.30
CA LEU A 212 -15.40 10.51 14.84
C LEU A 212 -15.58 10.11 16.31
N GLU A 213 -14.62 9.37 16.86
CA GLU A 213 -14.60 8.91 18.26
C GLU A 213 -13.42 9.48 19.06
N ASP A 214 -12.68 10.43 18.50
CA ASP A 214 -11.60 11.12 19.20
C ASP A 214 -12.13 12.44 19.79
N ASP A 215 -11.70 12.75 21.01
CA ASP A 215 -12.07 13.99 21.70
C ASP A 215 -11.04 15.11 21.44
N GLU A 216 -9.94 14.79 20.76
CA GLU A 216 -8.89 15.73 20.41
C GLU A 216 -9.36 16.67 19.27
N TYR A 217 -9.54 17.95 19.59
CA TYR A 217 -9.84 18.97 18.60
C TYR A 217 -8.63 19.22 17.70
N ALA A 218 -8.85 19.23 16.39
CA ALA A 218 -7.89 19.66 15.39
C ALA A 218 -8.62 20.31 14.21
N ASP A 219 -7.93 21.21 13.51
CA ASP A 219 -8.46 21.82 12.30
C ASP A 219 -8.54 20.82 11.16
N VAL A 220 -9.53 21.04 10.30
CA VAL A 220 -9.74 20.29 9.06
C VAL A 220 -8.59 20.53 8.08
N GLU A 221 -8.19 19.48 7.37
CA GLU A 221 -7.03 19.53 6.47
C GLU A 221 -7.42 19.09 5.05
N SER A 222 -6.91 19.77 4.04
CA SER A 222 -7.16 19.40 2.64
C SER A 222 -6.48 18.07 2.30
N ILE A 223 -7.25 17.09 1.80
CA ILE A 223 -6.70 15.78 1.42
C ILE A 223 -5.72 15.92 0.26
N GLU A 224 -6.03 16.71 -0.77
CA GLU A 224 -5.10 16.96 -1.89
C GLU A 224 -3.82 17.64 -1.38
N GLY A 225 -3.94 18.60 -0.45
CA GLY A 225 -2.79 19.24 0.18
C GLY A 225 -1.87 18.25 0.91
N ILE A 226 -2.45 17.35 1.70
CA ILE A 226 -1.70 16.31 2.40
C ILE A 226 -1.02 15.35 1.41
N ILE A 227 -1.75 14.84 0.42
CA ILE A 227 -1.23 13.76 -0.43
C ILE A 227 -0.20 14.23 -1.46
N THR A 228 -0.23 15.52 -1.81
CA THR A 228 0.72 16.14 -2.74
C THR A 228 1.92 16.78 -2.06
N LEU A 229 1.94 16.84 -0.72
CA LEU A 229 3.05 17.39 0.05
C LEU A 229 4.38 16.70 -0.31
N ASN A 230 5.42 17.50 -0.53
CA ASN A 230 6.76 17.01 -0.82
C ASN A 230 7.46 16.57 0.46
N LEU A 231 7.49 15.26 0.69
CA LEU A 231 8.00 14.65 1.91
C LEU A 231 9.52 14.74 2.08
N GLY A 232 10.24 15.27 1.08
CA GLY A 232 11.67 15.56 1.17
C GLY A 232 12.00 16.99 1.60
N ARG A 233 11.02 17.90 1.55
CA ARG A 233 11.20 19.32 1.85
C ARG A 233 10.40 19.77 3.05
N ASP A 234 9.19 19.23 3.18
CA ASP A 234 8.21 19.65 4.15
C ASP A 234 7.84 18.45 5.04
N ASP A 235 7.71 18.70 6.34
CA ASP A 235 7.17 17.74 7.27
C ASP A 235 5.64 17.79 7.25
N ILE A 236 5.00 16.64 7.53
CA ILE A 236 3.56 16.60 7.75
C ILE A 236 3.29 17.15 9.15
N GLU A 237 3.33 18.46 9.26
CA GLU A 237 2.89 19.22 10.43
C GLU A 237 1.54 19.86 10.08
N GLY A 238 0.50 19.57 10.85
CA GLY A 238 -0.80 20.23 10.67
C GLY A 238 -0.67 21.76 10.89
N ASN A 239 -1.68 22.52 10.47
CA ASN A 239 -1.63 24.01 10.41
C ASN A 239 -1.30 24.72 11.74
N HIS A 240 -1.29 24.03 12.88
CA HIS A 240 -1.16 24.63 14.22
C HIS A 240 -0.11 23.99 15.15
N SER A 241 1.00 23.49 14.58
CA SER A 241 2.18 23.05 15.33
C SER A 241 2.78 24.20 16.16
N SER A 242 2.31 24.38 17.40
CA SER A 242 2.79 25.40 18.34
C SER A 242 4.13 25.02 19.01
N GLY A 243 4.98 24.28 18.30
CA GLY A 243 6.26 23.74 18.81
C GLY A 243 6.15 22.37 19.47
N TRP A 244 5.05 21.64 19.27
CA TRP A 244 4.88 20.27 19.75
C TRP A 244 5.34 19.28 18.69
N HIS A 245 6.16 18.31 19.08
CA HIS A 245 6.69 17.25 18.20
C HIS A 245 5.64 16.21 17.74
N VAL A 246 4.35 16.51 17.89
CA VAL A 246 3.26 15.56 17.60
C VAL A 246 2.37 16.17 16.53
N PRO A 247 2.12 15.47 15.41
CA PRO A 247 1.21 15.94 14.37
C PRO A 247 -0.22 16.07 14.92
N SER A 248 -1.04 16.90 14.27
CA SER A 248 -2.47 16.97 14.58
C SER A 248 -3.13 15.60 14.48
N ALA A 249 -4.22 15.38 15.22
CA ALA A 249 -4.96 14.11 15.20
C ALA A 249 -5.39 13.71 13.77
N VAL A 250 -5.72 14.70 12.93
CA VAL A 250 -6.12 14.54 11.52
C VAL A 250 -5.01 13.90 10.68
N VAL A 251 -3.78 14.39 10.80
CA VAL A 251 -2.64 13.96 9.95
C VAL A 251 -1.77 12.87 10.59
N ARG A 252 -2.05 12.48 11.84
CA ARG A 252 -1.29 11.49 12.61
C ARG A 252 -1.08 10.18 11.86
N ALA A 253 -2.11 9.69 11.17
CA ALA A 253 -2.04 8.46 10.38
C ALA A 253 -1.03 8.54 9.21
N PHE A 254 -0.97 9.69 8.53
CA PHE A 254 -0.04 9.93 7.42
C PHE A 254 1.39 10.12 7.94
N TRP A 255 1.54 10.92 9.00
CA TRP A 255 2.81 11.13 9.67
C TRP A 255 3.41 9.80 10.15
N ASP A 256 2.60 8.94 10.77
CA ASP A 256 3.02 7.63 11.25
C ASP A 256 3.68 6.77 10.17
N ILE A 257 3.15 6.77 8.95
CA ILE A 257 3.64 5.98 7.83
C ILE A 257 4.85 6.64 7.16
N THR A 258 4.85 7.96 7.03
CA THR A 258 5.97 8.69 6.41
C THR A 258 7.21 8.67 7.30
N GLU A 259 7.07 8.85 8.62
CA GLU A 259 8.18 8.77 9.56
C GLU A 259 8.77 7.35 9.68
N GLN A 260 7.94 6.32 9.53
CA GLN A 260 8.42 4.94 9.47
C GLN A 260 9.32 4.67 8.27
N ARG A 261 9.25 5.51 7.23
CA ARG A 261 10.05 5.40 6.00
C ARG A 261 11.29 6.30 6.00
N LYS A 262 11.48 7.13 7.02
CA LYS A 262 12.69 7.95 7.18
C LYS A 262 13.76 7.19 7.99
N ARG A 263 15.04 7.35 7.66
CA ARG A 263 16.17 6.75 8.39
C ARG A 263 17.23 7.81 8.72
N LEU A 264 17.63 7.90 9.98
CA LEU A 264 18.74 8.74 10.41
C LEU A 264 20.07 8.01 10.19
N LEU A 265 20.97 8.64 9.45
CA LEU A 265 22.30 8.12 9.15
C LEU A 265 23.38 9.14 9.51
N CYS A 266 24.56 8.67 9.91
CA CYS A 266 25.73 9.53 9.98
C CYS A 266 26.16 9.91 8.55
N PRO A 267 26.88 11.02 8.34
CA PRO A 267 27.29 11.46 7.00
C PRO A 267 27.99 10.36 6.18
N THR A 268 28.88 9.59 6.80
CA THR A 268 29.60 8.49 6.15
C THR A 268 28.68 7.34 5.72
N CYS A 269 27.72 6.94 6.56
CA CYS A 269 26.75 5.92 6.18
C CYS A 269 25.80 6.41 5.09
N PHE A 270 25.43 7.69 5.14
CA PHE A 270 24.61 8.30 4.09
C PHE A 270 25.34 8.30 2.74
N GLU A 271 26.59 8.75 2.69
CA GLU A 271 27.43 8.72 1.47
C GLU A 271 27.60 7.31 0.92
N LYS A 272 27.82 6.33 1.81
CA LYS A 272 27.90 4.91 1.40
C LYS A 272 26.60 4.43 0.74
N HIS A 273 25.45 4.80 1.30
CA HIS A 273 24.15 4.49 0.69
C HIS A 273 23.94 5.23 -0.64
N ALA A 274 24.50 6.43 -0.79
CA ALA A 274 24.49 7.16 -2.04
C ALA A 274 25.33 6.50 -3.15
N ASP A 275 26.47 5.93 -2.78
CA ASP A 275 27.39 5.27 -3.71
C ASP A 275 26.93 3.87 -4.15
N GLU A 276 26.35 3.07 -3.25
CA GLU A 276 25.98 1.67 -3.54
C GLU A 276 24.83 1.54 -4.54
N ASP A 277 23.89 2.47 -4.56
CA ASP A 277 22.63 2.36 -5.29
C ASP A 277 22.64 3.08 -6.66
N ASN A 278 23.79 3.57 -7.15
CA ASN A 278 23.90 4.37 -8.39
C ASN A 278 22.86 5.52 -8.42
N TRP A 279 22.90 6.40 -7.41
CA TRP A 279 21.95 7.51 -7.20
C TRP A 279 21.78 8.53 -8.34
N HIS A 280 22.46 8.36 -9.47
CA HIS A 280 22.55 9.35 -10.54
C HIS A 280 21.41 9.31 -11.57
N MET A 281 20.33 8.56 -11.35
CA MET A 281 19.29 8.42 -12.40
C MET A 281 18.05 9.29 -12.25
N HIS A 282 17.80 9.99 -11.13
CA HIS A 282 16.46 10.56 -10.92
C HIS A 282 16.27 12.02 -10.51
N ASP A 283 17.29 12.84 -10.22
CA ASP A 283 17.21 14.32 -10.27
C ASP A 283 18.56 14.96 -9.82
N ASP A 284 18.84 16.19 -10.27
CA ASP A 284 20.14 16.88 -10.13
C ASP A 284 20.62 17.13 -8.68
N ASP A 285 19.73 17.02 -7.67
CA ASP A 285 20.04 17.48 -6.30
C ASP A 285 20.16 16.36 -5.24
N GLY A 286 19.86 15.09 -5.56
CA GLY A 286 19.87 13.99 -4.57
C GLY A 286 18.81 14.09 -3.46
N MET A 287 17.87 15.03 -3.59
CA MET A 287 16.79 15.28 -2.64
C MET A 287 15.58 14.38 -2.89
N CYS A 288 14.92 13.93 -1.83
CA CYS A 288 13.64 13.22 -1.90
C CYS A 288 12.57 14.12 -2.54
N GLN A 289 11.83 13.57 -3.51
CA GLN A 289 10.66 14.21 -4.15
C GLN A 289 9.38 13.38 -3.95
N CYS A 290 9.38 12.42 -3.02
CA CYS A 290 8.22 11.58 -2.79
C CYS A 290 7.05 12.40 -2.25
N THR A 291 5.87 12.11 -2.77
CA THR A 291 4.57 12.51 -2.22
C THR A 291 3.77 11.26 -1.89
N LEU A 292 2.78 11.34 -1.01
CA LEU A 292 1.90 10.19 -0.74
C LEU A 292 1.15 9.74 -2.01
N LYS A 293 0.74 10.70 -2.85
CA LYS A 293 0.13 10.47 -4.17
C LYS A 293 1.02 9.62 -5.07
N SER A 294 2.29 10.02 -5.24
CA SER A 294 3.26 9.27 -6.06
C SER A 294 3.53 7.85 -5.53
N ARG A 295 3.40 7.64 -4.22
CA ARG A 295 3.75 6.38 -3.57
C ARG A 295 2.60 5.39 -3.48
N PHE A 296 1.38 5.87 -3.35
CA PHE A 296 0.21 5.03 -3.15
C PHE A 296 -0.77 5.08 -4.32
N LEU A 297 -0.99 6.26 -4.90
CA LEU A 297 -2.03 6.44 -5.91
C LEU A 297 -1.52 6.16 -7.33
N ASP A 298 -0.33 6.69 -7.66
CA ASP A 298 0.23 6.57 -9.01
C ASP A 298 0.80 5.16 -9.29
N ARG A 299 1.22 4.43 -8.24
CA ARG A 299 1.81 3.09 -8.34
C ARG A 299 0.77 1.96 -8.41
N TRP A 300 -0.54 2.24 -8.33
CA TRP A 300 -1.62 1.24 -8.28
C TRP A 300 -1.27 -0.02 -7.47
N ILE A 301 -1.22 0.09 -6.14
CA ILE A 301 -0.75 -1.01 -5.28
C ILE A 301 -1.93 -1.72 -4.61
N CYS A 302 -1.98 -3.04 -4.69
CA CYS A 302 -2.99 -3.80 -3.95
C CYS A 302 -2.70 -3.81 -2.44
N LEU A 303 -3.75 -3.87 -1.62
CA LEU A 303 -3.60 -3.83 -0.16
C LEU A 303 -2.71 -4.95 0.43
N LYS A 304 -2.64 -6.11 -0.24
CA LYS A 304 -1.73 -7.19 0.17
C LYS A 304 -0.27 -6.75 0.04
N CYS A 305 0.11 -6.17 -1.10
CA CYS A 305 1.47 -5.70 -1.31
C CYS A 305 1.80 -4.49 -0.43
N PHE A 306 0.82 -3.61 -0.15
CA PHE A 306 0.99 -2.54 0.84
C PHE A 306 1.34 -3.09 2.23
N LEU A 307 0.62 -4.10 2.73
CA LEU A 307 0.93 -4.74 4.01
C LEU A 307 2.31 -5.42 4.02
N GLU A 308 2.72 -6.02 2.90
CA GLU A 308 4.07 -6.59 2.75
C GLU A 308 5.15 -5.48 2.77
N GLU A 309 4.90 -4.33 2.13
CA GLU A 309 5.78 -3.16 2.19
C GLU A 309 5.86 -2.57 3.61
N GLU A 310 4.76 -2.54 4.35
CA GLU A 310 4.71 -2.05 5.74
C GLU A 310 5.43 -3.01 6.69
N LYS A 311 5.22 -4.32 6.54
CA LYS A 311 5.95 -5.32 7.33
C LYS A 311 7.45 -5.23 7.09
N SER A 312 7.87 -5.11 5.84
CA SER A 312 9.28 -5.00 5.48
C SER A 312 9.92 -3.78 6.13
N ASP A 313 9.17 -2.69 6.27
CA ASP A 313 9.60 -1.48 6.95
C ASP A 313 9.79 -1.63 8.46
N GLN A 314 8.88 -2.36 9.10
CA GLN A 314 8.90 -2.60 10.55
C GLN A 314 10.09 -3.47 10.96
N GLU A 315 10.57 -4.34 10.08
CA GLU A 315 11.75 -5.19 10.31
C GLU A 315 13.06 -4.37 10.41
N PHE A 316 13.06 -3.09 10.03
CA PHE A 316 14.21 -2.21 10.19
C PHE A 316 14.13 -1.40 11.51
N PRO A 317 15.07 -1.59 12.46
CA PRO A 317 14.97 -1.03 13.81
C PRO A 317 15.22 0.49 13.94
N HIS A 318 15.61 1.21 12.88
CA HIS A 318 16.13 2.59 12.95
C HIS A 318 15.23 3.67 12.31
N GLY A 319 13.90 3.51 12.34
CA GLY A 319 12.99 4.55 11.84
C GLY A 319 12.92 5.80 12.74
N VAL A 320 12.78 6.99 12.13
CA VAL A 320 12.77 8.30 12.82
C VAL A 320 11.72 8.35 13.94
N LYS A 321 10.53 7.79 13.70
CA LYS A 321 9.43 7.71 14.69
C LYS A 321 9.83 7.06 16.03
N LYS A 322 10.79 6.13 16.02
CA LYS A 322 11.26 5.43 17.23
C LYS A 322 12.46 6.13 17.90
N CYS A 323 12.91 7.28 17.37
CA CYS A 323 14.22 7.86 17.67
C CYS A 323 14.18 9.13 18.52
N GLN A 324 13.24 9.31 19.45
CA GLN A 324 13.40 10.40 20.45
C GLN A 324 14.66 10.19 21.33
N ASP A 325 15.15 8.95 21.45
CA ASP A 325 16.33 8.60 22.26
C ASP A 325 17.53 8.04 21.46
N VAL A 326 17.45 7.97 20.12
CA VAL A 326 18.50 7.32 19.33
C VAL A 326 19.58 8.33 19.02
N SER A 327 20.59 8.36 19.88
CA SER A 327 21.81 9.11 19.69
C SER A 327 22.77 8.46 18.69
N ASN A 328 22.44 7.32 18.05
CA ASN A 328 23.40 6.56 17.25
C ASN A 328 22.88 6.13 15.86
N CYS A 329 23.76 6.17 14.86
CA CYS A 329 23.59 5.58 13.54
C CYS A 329 23.62 4.03 13.58
N SER A 330 23.14 3.37 12.53
CA SER A 330 23.19 1.90 12.36
C SER A 330 24.61 1.30 12.40
N CYS A 331 25.64 2.08 12.08
CA CYS A 331 27.05 1.70 12.21
C CYS A 331 27.59 1.79 13.65
N GLY A 332 26.79 2.31 14.58
CA GLY A 332 27.18 2.56 15.97
C GLY A 332 27.73 3.96 16.24
N ASP A 333 27.92 4.81 15.22
CA ASP A 333 28.38 6.19 15.41
C ASP A 333 27.37 7.02 16.18
N VAL A 334 27.83 7.75 17.19
CA VAL A 334 27.00 8.67 17.97
C VAL A 334 26.81 9.99 17.20
N PHE A 335 25.57 10.42 17.02
CA PHE A 335 25.19 11.75 16.57
C PHE A 335 25.65 12.78 17.60
N THR A 336 26.41 13.76 17.15
CA THR A 336 26.94 14.85 17.98
C THR A 336 26.52 16.18 17.38
N THR A 337 26.63 17.26 18.14
CA THR A 337 26.32 18.63 17.66
C THR A 337 27.10 19.02 16.40
N TYR A 338 28.28 18.41 16.15
CA TYR A 338 29.11 18.67 14.97
C TYR A 338 28.88 17.67 13.83
N ARG A 339 28.14 16.59 14.07
CA ARG A 339 27.77 15.59 13.08
C ARG A 339 26.25 15.49 13.05
N CYS A 340 25.63 16.47 12.41
CA CYS A 340 24.19 16.45 12.18
C CYS A 340 23.84 15.16 11.44
N PRO A 341 22.88 14.37 11.95
CA PRO A 341 22.38 13.22 11.22
C PRO A 341 21.77 13.69 9.90
N ARG A 342 21.86 12.84 8.88
CA ARG A 342 21.15 13.03 7.60
C ARG A 342 19.97 12.07 7.56
N VAL A 343 18.87 12.50 6.95
CA VAL A 343 17.68 11.67 6.82
C VAL A 343 17.58 11.11 5.41
N LEU A 344 17.51 9.79 5.32
CA LEU A 344 17.31 9.06 4.07
C LEU A 344 15.84 8.64 3.95
N CYS A 345 15.21 8.96 2.82
CA CYS A 345 13.90 8.43 2.46
C CYS A 345 14.02 6.99 1.95
N LEU A 346 13.37 6.01 2.58
CA LEU A 346 13.47 4.62 2.14
C LEU A 346 12.81 4.32 0.79
N TRP A 347 11.90 5.19 0.35
CA TRP A 347 11.12 5.00 -0.87
C TRP A 347 11.87 5.32 -2.15
N CYS A 348 12.54 6.48 -2.20
CA CYS A 348 13.32 6.93 -3.36
C CYS A 348 14.82 6.96 -3.10
N LYS A 349 15.24 6.69 -1.85
CA LYS A 349 16.61 6.88 -1.37
C LYS A 349 17.09 8.33 -1.43
N GLY A 350 16.25 9.33 -1.67
CA GLY A 350 16.68 10.74 -1.59
C GLY A 350 16.87 11.25 -0.16
N GLU A 351 17.64 12.33 0.00
CA GLU A 351 17.75 13.07 1.26
C GLU A 351 16.44 13.78 1.64
N VAL A 352 16.07 13.76 2.91
CA VAL A 352 14.97 14.56 3.46
C VAL A 352 15.57 15.72 4.26
N ARG A 353 15.13 16.95 3.99
CA ARG A 353 15.51 18.12 4.79
C ARG A 353 14.84 18.05 6.16
N GLN A 354 15.61 18.34 7.20
CA GLN A 354 15.16 18.54 8.57
C GLN A 354 15.28 20.01 8.95
#